data_AF-A0A7S4K3F8-F1
#
_entry.id   AF-A0A7S4K3F8-F1
#
_cell.length_a   1.000
_cell.length_b   1.000
_cell.length_c   1.000
_cell.angle_alpha   90.00
_cell.angle_beta   90.00
_cell.angle_gamma   90.00
#
_symmetry.space_group_name_H-M   'P 1'
#
loop_
_entity.id
_entity.type
_entity.pdbx_description
1 polymer ?
#
loop_
_entity_poly.entity_id
_entity_poly.type
_entity_poly.pdbx_seq_one_letter_code
_entity_poly.pdbx_strand_id
1 'polypeptide(L)'
;MDVAGSYAGLRPATEFRDYQIKGSEDENWITVAGIRSTGVSASLGIGQYVVSLLKRMRQAPPALKRDRSLQPKNIKALPSPRELISNKLFTHDDCGEMRVIMDGQVRMVSHPLARFGMQRLIKLMKR
;
A
#
# COMPACT_ATOMS: atom_id res chain seq x y z
N MET A 1 -6.01 -19.73 -39.24
CA MET A 1 -6.44 -19.32 -37.89
C MET A 1 -5.66 -18.08 -37.57
N ASP A 2 -6.32 -16.93 -37.52
CA ASP A 2 -5.65 -15.65 -37.31
C ASP A 2 -5.41 -15.43 -35.81
N VAL A 3 -4.19 -15.05 -35.46
CA VAL A 3 -3.82 -14.76 -34.06
C VAL A 3 -4.42 -13.42 -33.67
N ALA A 4 -5.34 -13.43 -32.71
CA ALA A 4 -6.03 -12.23 -32.22
C ALA A 4 -5.14 -11.30 -31.36
N GLY A 5 -3.99 -11.79 -30.89
CA GLY A 5 -3.02 -11.01 -30.13
C GLY A 5 -1.91 -11.87 -29.52
N SER A 6 -0.80 -11.24 -29.14
CA SER A 6 0.33 -11.86 -28.45
C SER A 6 0.73 -11.01 -27.25
N TYR A 7 1.10 -11.65 -26.13
CA TYR A 7 1.52 -10.97 -24.92
C TYR A 7 2.78 -11.63 -24.33
N ALA A 8 3.53 -10.84 -23.56
CA ALA A 8 4.66 -11.30 -22.78
C ALA A 8 4.52 -10.80 -21.34
N GLY A 9 5.03 -11.57 -20.38
CA GLY A 9 5.00 -11.22 -18.97
C GLY A 9 6.36 -11.43 -18.31
N LEU A 10 6.74 -10.51 -17.43
CA LEU A 10 7.92 -10.67 -16.58
C LEU A 10 7.59 -11.62 -15.44
N ARG A 11 8.54 -12.51 -15.13
CA ARG A 11 8.40 -13.49 -14.07
C ARG A 11 9.52 -13.28 -13.06
N PRO A 12 9.24 -12.65 -11.91
CA PRO A 12 10.26 -12.43 -10.90
C PRO A 12 10.81 -13.77 -10.41
N ALA A 13 12.13 -13.87 -10.36
CA ALA A 13 12.87 -15.04 -9.92
C ALA A 13 14.06 -14.60 -9.06
N THR A 14 14.55 -15.54 -8.26
CA THR A 14 15.75 -15.43 -7.44
C THR A 14 16.58 -16.69 -7.66
N GLU A 15 17.82 -16.71 -7.18
CA GLU A 15 18.67 -17.92 -7.16
C GLU A 15 18.05 -19.08 -6.36
N PHE A 16 17.14 -18.76 -5.43
CA PHE A 16 16.41 -19.74 -4.64
C PHE A 16 15.16 -20.28 -5.35
N ARG A 17 14.86 -21.56 -5.10
CA ARG A 17 13.68 -22.25 -5.65
C ARG A 17 12.37 -21.75 -5.02
N ASP A 18 12.37 -21.55 -3.70
CA ASP A 18 11.20 -21.18 -2.92
C ASP A 18 10.91 -19.68 -2.96
N TYR A 19 9.68 -19.29 -2.59
CA TYR A 19 9.34 -17.87 -2.44
C TYR A 19 10.20 -17.20 -1.38
N GLN A 20 10.65 -16.00 -1.69
CA GLN A 20 11.48 -15.20 -0.78
C GLN A 20 10.57 -14.21 -0.06
N ILE A 21 9.89 -14.68 0.99
CA ILE A 21 8.96 -13.87 1.79
C ILE A 21 9.48 -13.78 3.23
N LYS A 22 9.92 -12.58 3.64
CA LYS A 22 10.53 -12.34 4.95
C LYS A 22 10.13 -10.99 5.54
N GLY A 23 9.99 -10.95 6.86
CA GLY A 23 9.84 -9.70 7.63
C GLY A 23 11.19 -9.26 8.19
N SER A 24 11.48 -7.96 8.08
CA SER A 24 12.62 -7.27 8.68
C SER A 24 12.05 -6.32 9.73
N GLU A 25 12.06 -6.76 11.00
CA GLU A 25 11.51 -6.01 12.14
C GLU A 25 12.27 -4.69 12.35
N ASP A 26 13.60 -4.74 12.21
CA ASP A 26 14.48 -3.59 12.32
C ASP A 26 14.14 -2.50 11.32
N GLU A 27 13.70 -2.86 10.12
CA GLU A 27 13.40 -1.95 9.02
C GLU A 27 11.91 -1.66 8.86
N ASN A 28 11.04 -2.20 9.73
CA ASN A 28 9.58 -2.18 9.55
C ASN A 28 9.16 -2.58 8.11
N TRP A 29 9.85 -3.55 7.53
CA TRP A 29 9.75 -3.89 6.12
C TRP A 29 9.37 -5.37 5.92
N ILE A 30 8.50 -5.66 4.96
CA ILE A 30 8.21 -7.05 4.54
C ILE A 30 8.55 -7.18 3.07
N THR A 31 9.45 -8.10 2.76
CA THR A 31 9.79 -8.47 1.38
C THR A 31 8.89 -9.60 0.92
N VAL A 32 8.29 -9.47 -0.26
CA VAL A 32 7.53 -10.51 -0.96
C VAL A 32 8.10 -10.65 -2.36
N ALA A 33 9.05 -11.57 -2.54
CA ALA A 33 9.84 -11.71 -3.76
C ALA A 33 9.92 -13.18 -4.23
N GLY A 34 10.48 -13.38 -5.43
CA GLY A 34 10.59 -14.72 -6.02
C GLY A 34 9.23 -15.35 -6.34
N ILE A 35 8.19 -14.54 -6.54
CA ILE A 35 6.84 -15.03 -6.87
C ILE A 35 6.79 -15.35 -8.36
N ARG A 36 6.95 -16.65 -8.66
CA ARG A 36 7.00 -17.20 -10.02
C ARG A 36 5.56 -17.34 -10.61
N SER A 37 5.33 -18.15 -11.66
CA SER A 37 4.00 -18.29 -12.32
C SER A 37 2.89 -18.78 -11.41
N THR A 38 3.24 -19.38 -10.29
CA THR A 38 2.30 -19.82 -9.27
C THR A 38 1.72 -18.67 -8.46
N GLY A 39 2.14 -17.41 -8.69
CA GLY A 39 1.71 -16.25 -7.92
C GLY A 39 0.20 -16.05 -7.86
N VAL A 40 -0.52 -16.28 -8.97
CA VAL A 40 -1.98 -16.17 -9.00
C VAL A 40 -2.62 -17.25 -8.12
N SER A 41 -2.27 -18.51 -8.33
CA SER A 41 -2.81 -19.63 -7.56
C SER A 41 -2.43 -19.59 -6.07
N ALA A 42 -1.24 -19.08 -5.74
CA ALA A 42 -0.74 -19.00 -4.37
C ALA A 42 -1.10 -17.70 -3.65
N SER A 43 -1.74 -16.74 -4.33
CA SER A 43 -1.96 -15.36 -3.84
C SER A 43 -2.62 -15.29 -2.47
N LEU A 44 -3.63 -16.13 -2.21
CA LEU A 44 -4.33 -16.18 -0.92
C LEU A 44 -3.42 -16.65 0.22
N GLY A 45 -2.64 -17.71 -0.02
CA GLY A 45 -1.68 -18.22 0.96
C GLY A 45 -0.56 -17.22 1.25
N ILE A 46 -0.04 -16.56 0.20
CA ILE A 46 0.94 -15.48 0.33
C ILE A 46 0.36 -14.35 1.18
N GLY A 47 -0.87 -13.91 0.91
CA GLY A 47 -1.54 -12.85 1.67
C GLY A 47 -1.71 -13.19 3.14
N GLN A 48 -2.16 -14.41 3.46
CA GLN A 48 -2.30 -14.89 4.83
C GLN A 48 -0.95 -14.94 5.55
N TYR A 49 0.09 -15.43 4.89
CA TYR A 49 1.44 -15.48 5.44
C TYR A 49 1.99 -14.08 5.73
N VAL A 50 1.85 -13.13 4.79
CA VAL A 50 2.25 -11.73 4.98
C VAL A 50 1.52 -11.07 6.15
N VAL A 51 0.21 -11.33 6.30
CA VAL A 51 -0.56 -10.84 7.47
C VAL A 51 -0.02 -11.43 8.76
N SER A 52 0.39 -12.70 8.78
CA SER A 52 0.98 -13.32 9.96
C SER A 52 2.32 -12.68 10.35
N LEU A 53 3.17 -12.35 9.37
CA LEU A 53 4.42 -11.61 9.58
C LEU A 53 4.13 -10.22 10.15
N LEU A 54 3.18 -9.49 9.56
CA LEU A 54 2.79 -8.17 10.04
C LEU A 54 2.30 -8.20 11.50
N LYS A 55 1.50 -9.21 11.88
CA LYS A 55 1.05 -9.36 13.26
C LYS A 55 2.20 -9.60 14.23
N ARG A 56 3.17 -10.42 13.85
CA ARG A 56 4.38 -10.70 14.64
C ARG A 56 5.21 -9.41 14.82
N MET A 57 5.48 -8.70 13.73
CA MET A 57 6.26 -7.46 13.76
C MET A 57 5.59 -6.36 14.61
N ARG A 58 4.26 -6.30 14.66
CA ARG A 58 3.53 -5.34 15.51
C ARG A 58 3.64 -5.61 17.01
N GLN A 59 4.04 -6.82 17.42
CA GLN A 59 4.26 -7.16 18.81
C GLN A 59 5.68 -6.77 19.26
N ALA A 60 6.62 -6.64 18.33
CA ALA A 60 7.94 -6.11 18.59
C ALA A 60 7.89 -4.57 18.75
N PRO A 61 8.64 -3.98 19.70
CA PRO A 61 8.80 -2.53 19.74
C PRO A 61 9.41 -2.05 18.41
N PRO A 62 8.95 -0.93 17.83
CA PRO A 62 9.44 -0.46 16.53
C PRO A 62 10.95 -0.21 16.63
N ALA A 63 11.74 -1.04 15.92
CA ALA A 63 13.19 -1.02 16.00
C ALA A 63 13.83 0.13 15.20
N LEU A 64 13.16 0.60 14.14
CA LEU A 64 13.50 1.87 13.51
C LEU A 64 13.19 3.05 14.46
N LYS A 65 14.24 3.56 15.11
CA LYS A 65 14.29 4.99 15.44
C LYS A 65 14.13 5.71 14.11
N ARG A 66 12.96 6.30 13.85
CA ARG A 66 12.75 7.18 12.70
C ARG A 66 13.93 8.14 12.66
N ASP A 67 14.79 7.99 11.66
CA ASP A 67 15.85 8.94 11.44
C ASP A 67 15.20 10.25 11.00
N ARG A 68 15.05 11.16 11.96
CA ARG A 68 14.45 12.47 11.71
C ARG A 68 15.34 13.33 10.81
N SER A 69 16.61 12.96 10.60
CA SER A 69 17.52 13.66 9.70
C SER A 69 17.19 13.46 8.22
N LEU A 70 16.57 12.31 7.89
CA LEU A 70 16.04 12.00 6.56
C LEU A 70 14.66 12.61 6.30
N GLN A 71 14.09 13.35 7.25
CA GLN A 71 12.89 14.13 6.94
C GLN A 71 13.27 15.19 5.92
N PRO A 72 12.61 15.21 4.75
CA PRO A 72 12.90 16.20 3.74
C PRO A 72 12.61 17.58 4.34
N LYS A 73 13.68 18.36 4.54
CA LYS A 73 13.61 19.73 5.03
C LYS A 73 12.82 20.55 3.99
N ASN A 74 11.91 21.41 4.46
CA ASN A 74 11.01 22.24 3.64
C ASN A 74 9.86 21.53 2.92
N ILE A 75 9.51 20.28 3.27
CA ILE A 75 8.21 19.75 2.88
C ILE A 75 7.18 20.22 3.90
N LYS A 76 6.22 21.03 3.45
CA LYS A 76 5.02 21.32 4.25
C LYS A 76 4.37 19.99 4.59
N ALA A 77 4.25 19.69 5.88
CA ALA A 77 3.71 18.43 6.36
C ALA A 77 2.36 18.17 5.67
N LEU A 78 2.31 17.13 4.86
CA LEU A 78 1.07 16.75 4.18
C LEU A 78 0.11 16.25 5.25
N PRO A 79 -1.17 16.71 5.24
CA PRO A 79 -2.15 16.19 6.17
C PRO A 79 -2.27 14.68 5.97
N SER A 80 -2.23 13.93 7.06
CA SER A 80 -2.46 12.49 7.04
C SER A 80 -3.86 12.19 6.48
N PRO A 81 -4.08 10.99 5.92
CA PRO A 81 -5.40 10.58 5.46
C PRO A 81 -6.50 10.71 6.53
N ARG A 82 -6.14 10.56 7.82
CA ARG A 82 -7.08 10.78 8.93
C ARG A 82 -7.42 12.26 9.12
N GLU A 83 -6.43 13.15 9.07
CA GLU A 83 -6.64 14.61 9.18
C GLU A 83 -7.46 15.15 8.01
N LEU A 84 -7.25 14.63 6.80
CA LEU A 84 -8.07 14.97 5.64
C LEU A 84 -9.54 14.62 5.87
N ILE A 85 -9.81 13.45 6.48
CA ILE A 85 -11.18 13.01 6.75
C ILE A 85 -11.81 13.77 7.92
N SER A 86 -11.09 13.91 9.04
CA SER A 86 -11.61 14.60 10.24
C SER A 86 -11.96 16.05 9.95
N ASN A 87 -11.15 16.71 9.11
CA ASN A 87 -11.33 18.13 8.77
C ASN A 87 -12.28 18.32 7.58
N LYS A 88 -12.94 17.25 7.10
CA LYS A 88 -13.83 17.27 5.92
C LYS A 88 -13.15 17.87 4.68
N LEU A 89 -11.83 17.71 4.55
CA LEU A 89 -11.02 18.19 3.44
C LEU A 89 -11.06 17.20 2.26
N PHE A 90 -12.22 16.60 2.00
CA PHE A 90 -12.42 15.68 0.89
C PHE A 90 -13.85 15.79 0.35
N THR A 91 -14.00 15.58 -0.96
CA THR A 91 -15.29 15.37 -1.60
C THR A 91 -15.26 14.04 -2.34
N HIS A 92 -16.40 13.36 -2.34
CA HIS A 92 -16.59 12.11 -3.08
C HIS A 92 -17.94 12.21 -3.77
N ASP A 93 -17.99 11.93 -5.07
CA ASP A 93 -19.25 11.85 -5.81
C ASP A 93 -19.75 10.40 -5.88
N ASP A 94 -21.01 10.21 -6.26
CA ASP A 94 -21.59 8.87 -6.38
C ASP A 94 -20.94 8.04 -7.52
N CYS A 95 -20.20 8.72 -8.42
CA CYS A 95 -19.44 8.14 -9.53
C CYS A 95 -18.07 7.58 -9.12
N GLY A 96 -17.66 7.79 -7.87
CA GLY A 96 -16.39 7.31 -7.35
C GLY A 96 -15.21 8.25 -7.61
N GLU A 97 -15.38 9.45 -8.15
CA GLU A 97 -14.31 10.45 -8.08
C GLU A 97 -14.11 10.88 -6.63
N MET A 98 -12.84 11.01 -6.24
CA MET A 98 -12.47 11.48 -4.93
C MET A 98 -11.53 12.66 -5.09
N ARG A 99 -11.81 13.75 -4.38
CA ARG A 99 -10.98 14.94 -4.34
C ARG A 99 -10.61 15.26 -2.90
N VAL A 100 -9.42 15.80 -2.70
CA VAL A 100 -8.90 16.21 -1.39
C VAL A 100 -8.46 17.66 -1.45
N ILE A 101 -8.67 18.40 -0.37
CA ILE A 101 -8.21 19.78 -0.24
C ILE A 101 -6.86 19.74 0.47
N MET A 102 -5.82 20.16 -0.24
CA MET A 102 -4.46 20.23 0.27
C MET A 102 -3.88 21.59 -0.11
N ASP A 103 -3.37 22.32 0.88
CA ASP A 103 -2.83 23.67 0.67
C ASP A 103 -3.82 24.66 0.04
N GLY A 104 -5.11 24.52 0.36
CA GLY A 104 -6.18 25.33 -0.23
C GLY A 104 -6.51 24.96 -1.68
N GLN A 105 -5.85 23.96 -2.26
CA GLN A 105 -6.12 23.48 -3.60
C GLN A 105 -6.90 22.17 -3.58
N VAL A 106 -7.91 22.07 -4.45
CA VAL A 106 -8.64 20.83 -4.70
C VAL A 106 -7.79 19.95 -5.62
N ARG A 107 -7.46 18.73 -5.18
CA ARG A 107 -6.67 17.75 -5.92
C ARG A 107 -7.46 16.47 -6.10
N MET A 108 -7.43 15.89 -7.30
CA MET A 108 -8.08 14.62 -7.59
C MET A 108 -7.22 13.45 -7.11
N VAL A 109 -7.85 12.46 -6.49
CA VAL A 109 -7.23 11.18 -6.12
C VAL A 109 -7.37 10.22 -7.30
N SER A 110 -6.38 10.23 -8.20
CA SER A 110 -6.40 9.41 -9.42
C SER A 110 -6.09 7.93 -9.19
N HIS A 111 -5.34 7.61 -8.12
CA HIS A 111 -4.88 6.25 -7.89
C HIS A 111 -5.98 5.38 -7.24
N PRO A 112 -6.37 4.23 -7.85
CA PRO A 112 -7.50 3.43 -7.38
C PRO A 112 -7.30 2.86 -5.97
N LEU A 113 -6.08 2.44 -5.61
CA LEU A 113 -5.79 1.97 -4.24
C LEU A 113 -5.89 3.09 -3.20
N ALA A 114 -5.48 4.32 -3.54
CA ALA A 114 -5.55 5.45 -2.62
C ALA A 114 -7.01 5.82 -2.35
N ARG A 115 -7.82 5.86 -3.41
CA ARG A 115 -9.27 6.05 -3.34
C ARG A 115 -9.95 4.97 -2.49
N PHE A 116 -9.67 3.70 -2.73
CA PHE A 116 -10.22 2.58 -1.95
C PHE A 116 -9.86 2.69 -0.47
N GLY A 117 -8.58 2.95 -0.16
CA GLY A 117 -8.11 3.11 1.22
C GLY A 117 -8.82 4.23 1.96
N MET A 118 -9.01 5.37 1.29
CA MET A 118 -9.67 6.54 1.86
C MET A 118 -11.18 6.31 2.06
N GLN A 119 -11.88 5.69 1.09
CA GLN A 119 -13.27 5.24 1.26
C GLN A 119 -13.43 4.31 2.45
N ARG A 120 -12.48 3.39 2.65
CA ARG A 120 -12.52 2.46 3.77
C ARG A 120 -12.31 3.18 5.10
N LEU A 121 -11.38 4.13 5.15
CA LEU A 121 -11.10 4.95 6.32
C LEU A 121 -12.33 5.79 6.72
N ILE A 122 -13.03 6.39 5.75
CA ILE A 122 -14.30 7.10 5.97
C ILE A 122 -15.34 6.17 6.62
N LYS A 123 -15.52 4.95 6.09
CA LYS A 123 -16.46 3.96 6.64
C LYS A 123 -16.10 3.52 8.06
N LEU A 124 -14.80 3.47 8.39
CA LEU A 124 -14.32 3.10 9.72
C LEU A 124 -14.50 4.23 10.73
N MET A 125 -14.35 5.49 10.33
CA MET A 125 -14.51 6.67 11.20
C MET A 125 -15.97 7.09 11.44
N LYS A 126 -16.91 6.55 10.67
CA LYS A 126 -18.36 6.72 10.87
C LYS A 126 -18.98 5.68 11.82
N ARG A 127 -18.19 4.70 12.27
CA ARG A 127 -18.57 3.72 13.31
C ARG A 127 -18.08 4.19 14.66
#